data_AF-A0AA41ES63-F1
#
_entry.id   AF-A0AA41ES63-F1
#
_cell.length_a   1.000
_cell.length_b   1.000
_cell.length_c   1.000
_cell.angle_alpha   90.00
_cell.angle_beta   90.00
_cell.angle_gamma   90.00
#
_symmetry.space_group_name_H-M   'P 1'
#
loop_
_entity.id
_entity.type
_entity.pdbx_description
1 polymer ?
#
loop_
_entity_poly.entity_id
_entity_poly.type
_entity_poly.pdbx_seq_one_letter_code
_entity_poly.pdbx_strand_id
1 'polypeptide(L)' 'FNRNLRYFYPKGTRFEHISAQDLTTTLLQINQRPLKILDWKTPYQVMLTNLSKNSD' A
#
# COMPACT_ATOMS: atom_id res chain seq x y z
N PHE A 1 -4.67 8.11 3.91
CA PHE A 1 -4.57 7.05 2.87
C PHE A 1 -4.30 7.61 1.47
N ASN A 2 -5.13 8.54 0.96
CA ASN A 2 -5.02 9.07 -0.41
C ASN A 2 -3.72 9.84 -0.79
N ARG A 3 -2.92 10.33 0.17
CA ARG A 3 -1.68 11.08 -0.12
C ARG A 3 -0.59 10.20 -0.76
N ASN A 4 -0.43 8.96 -0.30
CA ASN A 4 0.60 8.06 -0.84
C ASN A 4 0.27 7.66 -2.27
N LEU A 5 -1.00 7.34 -2.57
CA LEU A 5 -1.44 7.06 -3.94
C LEU A 5 -1.23 8.27 -4.86
N ARG A 6 -1.55 9.49 -4.40
CA ARG A 6 -1.34 10.73 -5.18
C ARG A 6 0.13 11.05 -5.47
N TYR A 7 1.07 10.50 -4.71
CA TYR A 7 2.50 10.65 -5.02
C TYR A 7 2.87 9.86 -6.28
N PHE A 8 2.31 8.67 -6.47
CA PHE A 8 2.54 7.83 -7.64
C PHE A 8 1.60 8.13 -8.81
N TYR A 9 0.36 8.51 -8.50
CA TYR A 9 -0.70 8.80 -9.45
C TYR A 9 -1.33 10.16 -9.14
N PRO A 10 -0.71 11.27 -9.59
CA PRO A 10 -1.26 12.61 -9.44
C PRO A 10 -2.68 12.74 -10.02
N LYS A 11 -3.36 13.85 -9.71
CA LYS A 11 -4.68 14.10 -10.31
C LYS A 11 -4.55 14.13 -11.84
N GLY A 12 -5.47 13.47 -12.52
CA GLY A 12 -5.47 13.35 -13.98
C GLY A 12 -4.65 12.17 -14.53
N THR A 13 -4.04 11.34 -13.68
CA THR A 13 -3.45 10.07 -14.12
C THR A 13 -4.51 9.21 -14.80
N ARG A 14 -4.24 8.79 -16.03
CA ARG A 14 -5.07 7.86 -16.80
C ARG A 14 -4.67 6.43 -16.49
N PHE A 15 -5.51 5.72 -15.76
CA PHE A 15 -5.27 4.32 -15.37
C PHE A 15 -5.36 3.32 -16.52
N GLU A 16 -5.98 3.71 -17.64
CA GLU A 16 -6.10 2.91 -18.87
C GLU A 16 -4.75 2.42 -19.42
N HIS A 17 -3.66 3.13 -19.13
CA HIS A 17 -2.31 2.82 -19.61
C HIS A 17 -1.39 2.26 -18.53
N ILE A 18 -1.88 2.09 -17.30
CA ILE A 18 -1.09 1.54 -16.20
C ILE A 18 -1.22 0.02 -16.27
N SER A 19 -0.08 -0.67 -16.45
CA SER A 19 -0.09 -2.13 -16.45
C SER A 19 -0.43 -2.67 -15.04
N ALA A 20 -1.01 -3.86 -14.98
CA ALA A 20 -1.23 -4.54 -13.70
C ALA A 20 0.07 -4.75 -12.91
N GLN A 21 1.19 -4.93 -13.62
CA GLN A 21 2.51 -5.08 -13.01
C GLN A 21 2.98 -3.78 -12.34
N ASP A 22 2.81 -2.63 -13.00
CA ASP A 22 3.17 -1.33 -12.43
C ASP A 22 2.32 -1.02 -11.21
N LEU A 23 1.00 -1.28 -11.32
CA LEU A 23 0.08 -1.10 -10.20
C LEU A 23 0.47 -1.96 -9.00
N THR A 24 0.78 -3.24 -9.24
CA THR A 24 1.24 -4.17 -8.20
C THR A 24 2.53 -3.70 -7.55
N THR A 25 3.47 -3.21 -8.35
CA THR A 25 4.76 -2.70 -7.87
C THR A 25 4.56 -1.47 -6.97
N THR A 26 3.72 -0.52 -7.38
CA THR A 26 3.38 0.65 -6.55
C THR A 26 2.68 0.26 -5.25
N LEU A 27 1.71 -0.66 -5.30
CA LEU A 27 1.02 -1.15 -4.10
C LEU A 27 1.99 -1.84 -3.14
N LEU A 28 2.92 -2.65 -3.66
CA LEU A 28 3.94 -3.31 -2.85
C LEU A 28 4.82 -2.29 -2.13
N GLN A 29 5.31 -1.27 -2.84
CA GLN A 29 6.12 -0.20 -2.26
C GLN A 29 5.37 0.55 -1.14
N ILE A 30 4.09 0.86 -1.35
CA ILE A 30 3.26 1.53 -0.34
C ILE A 30 3.08 0.64 0.89
N ASN A 31 2.76 -0.63 0.69
CA ASN A 31 2.43 -1.56 1.76
C ASN A 31 3.66 -2.10 2.52
N GLN A 32 4.84 -2.04 1.91
CA GLN A 32 6.12 -2.40 2.54
C GLN A 32 6.81 -1.23 3.25
N ARG A 33 6.29 -0.01 3.14
CA ARG A 33 6.90 1.15 3.79
C ARG A 33 6.61 1.17 5.30
N PRO A 34 7.65 1.19 6.17
CA PRO A 34 7.49 1.43 7.59
C PRO A 34 6.78 2.77 7.88
N LEU A 35 5.77 2.75 8.73
CA LEU A 35 5.06 3.96 9.15
C LEU A 35 5.26 4.20 10.64
N LYS A 36 5.67 5.42 11.02
CA LYS A 36 5.87 5.81 12.42
C LYS A 36 4.62 5.57 13.29
N ILE A 37 3.42 5.77 12.73
CA ILE A 37 2.14 5.54 13.44
C ILE A 37 1.85 4.05 13.70
N LEU A 38 2.51 3.14 12.99
CA LEU A 38 2.39 1.69 13.18
C LEU A 38 3.58 1.14 13.98
N ASP A 39 4.18 1.96 14.86
CA ASP A 39 5.41 1.61 15.58
C ASP A 39 6.53 1.17 14.65
N TRP A 40 6.67 1.86 13.52
CA TRP A 40 7.62 1.54 12.44
C TRP A 40 7.40 0.17 11.78
N LYS A 41 6.24 -0.47 11.97
CA LYS A 41 5.83 -1.64 11.18
C LYS A 41 5.30 -1.20 9.82
N THR A 42 5.30 -2.14 8.88
CA THR A 42 4.70 -1.93 7.57
C THR A 42 3.19 -2.20 7.63
N PRO A 43 2.36 -1.53 6.81
CA PRO A 43 0.95 -1.87 6.67
C PRO A 43 0.71 -3.36 6.40
N TYR A 44 1.57 -3.98 5.59
CA TYR A 44 1.52 -5.41 5.28
C TYR A 44 1.68 -6.29 6.54
N GLN A 45 2.67 -6.01 7.39
CA GLN A 45 2.89 -6.76 8.63
C GLN A 45 1.69 -6.66 9.59
N VAL A 46 1.14 -5.46 9.73
CA VAL A 46 -0.03 -5.23 10.60
C VAL A 46 -1.25 -5.99 10.06
N MET A 47 -1.47 -5.97 8.75
CA MET A 47 -2.55 -6.73 8.10
C MET A 47 -2.42 -8.23 8.38
N LEU A 48 -1.26 -8.82 8.14
CA LEU A 48 -1.03 -10.26 8.39
C LEU A 48 -1.26 -10.63 9.86
N THR A 49 -0.81 -9.80 10.78
CA THR A 49 -1.01 -10.02 12.22
C THR A 49 -2.50 -10.01 12.59
N ASN A 50 -3.27 -9.08 12.03
CA ASN A 50 -4.70 -8.98 12.32
C ASN A 50 -5.50 -10.11 11.68
N LEU A 51 -5.13 -10.56 10.48
CA LEU A 51 -5.75 -11.71 9.82
C LEU A 51 -5.55 -13.00 10.65
N SER A 52 -4.34 -13.21 11.18
CA SER A 52 -4.07 -14.33 12.09
C SER A 52 -4.95 -14.27 13.34
N LYS A 53 -5.03 -13.12 14.01
CA LYS A 53 -5.82 -12.95 15.24
C LYS A 53 -7.33 -13.14 15.06
N ASN A 54 -7.84 -12.83 13.87
CA ASN A 54 -9.27 -12.98 13.56
C ASN A 54 -9.62 -14.40 13.08
N SER A 55 -8.62 -15.28 12.93
CA SER A 55 -8.81 -16.68 12.56
C SER A 55 -8.83 -17.61 13.78
N ASP A 56 -8.53 -17.06 14.98
CA ASP A 56 -8.64 -17.71 16.29
C ASP A 56 -10.02 -17.44 16.91
#